data_AF-J3NWE7-F1
#
_entry.id   AF-J3NWE7-F1
#
_cell.length_a   1.000
_cell.length_b   1.000
_cell.length_c   1.000
_cell.angle_alpha   90.00
_cell.angle_beta   90.00
_cell.angle_gamma   90.00
#
_symmetry.space_group_name_H-M   'P 1'
#
loop_
_entity.id
_entity.type
_entity.pdbx_description
1 polymer ?
#
loop_
_entity_poly.entity_id
_entity_poly.type
_entity_poly.pdbx_seq_one_letter_code
_entity_poly.pdbx_strand_id
1 'polypeptide(L)'
;MGGLGENPRPFKRDVGPGVNMRYANYTTVRNLLRAPDVDAFRLVSEGIKETAEIGPHGGGHYVMGGDPGGDVFTSPNDPAFFVHHGQMDRVWALWQEMDPAARHSDLGSGLYAHQTWWNAPPSALTSMGEVLDLGYAAGNITIKEVMDTTKGPFCYFYQ
;
A
#
# COMPACT_ATOMS: atom_id res chain seq x y z
N MET A 1 -13.87 12.35 -19.26
CA MET A 1 -14.53 11.04 -19.04
C MET A 1 -13.87 10.39 -17.84
N GLY A 2 -14.61 10.08 -16.78
CA GLY A 2 -14.05 9.73 -15.45
C GLY A 2 -13.65 8.27 -15.24
N GLY A 3 -13.31 7.51 -16.28
CA GLY A 3 -12.82 6.13 -16.16
C GLY A 3 -13.84 5.05 -15.75
N LEU A 4 -15.08 5.41 -15.38
CA LEU A 4 -16.09 4.49 -14.85
C LEU A 4 -17.09 3.92 -15.88
N GLY A 5 -16.87 4.18 -17.17
CA GLY A 5 -17.74 3.66 -18.24
C GLY A 5 -17.47 2.18 -18.56
N GLU A 6 -18.47 1.49 -19.11
CA GLU A 6 -18.29 0.13 -19.61
C GLU A 6 -17.22 0.08 -20.71
N ASN A 7 -16.23 -0.81 -20.55
CA ASN A 7 -15.12 -0.96 -21.49
C ASN A 7 -14.56 -2.40 -21.46
N PRO A 8 -15.30 -3.39 -21.98
CA PRO A 8 -14.85 -4.79 -22.00
C PRO A 8 -13.64 -4.94 -22.91
N ARG A 9 -12.58 -5.55 -22.39
CA ARG A 9 -11.33 -5.76 -23.11
C ARG A 9 -10.55 -6.94 -22.54
N PRO A 10 -9.63 -7.54 -23.31
CA PRO A 10 -8.82 -8.66 -22.83
C PRO A 10 -7.89 -8.26 -21.68
N PHE A 11 -7.77 -9.16 -20.73
CA PHE A 11 -6.77 -9.11 -19.66
C PHE A 11 -5.36 -9.30 -20.22
N LYS A 12 -4.39 -8.48 -19.78
CA LYS A 12 -3.00 -8.53 -20.28
C LYS A 12 -2.00 -8.50 -19.12
N ARG A 13 -0.92 -9.29 -19.26
CA ARG A 13 0.28 -9.23 -18.41
C ARG A 13 1.54 -9.24 -19.26
N ASP A 14 2.61 -8.68 -18.73
CA ASP A 14 3.94 -8.72 -19.32
C ASP A 14 4.96 -8.96 -18.20
N VAL A 15 5.03 -10.22 -17.75
CA VAL A 15 5.79 -10.60 -16.57
C VAL A 15 7.28 -10.69 -16.90
N GLY A 16 8.06 -9.79 -16.30
CA GLY A 16 9.51 -9.73 -16.47
C GLY A 16 10.25 -9.57 -15.14
N PRO A 17 11.49 -10.10 -15.01
CA PRO A 17 12.22 -10.08 -13.75
C PRO A 17 12.83 -8.71 -13.43
N GLY A 18 12.99 -7.81 -14.41
CA GLY A 18 13.76 -6.57 -14.26
C GLY A 18 13.24 -5.65 -13.16
N VAL A 19 11.92 -5.42 -13.14
CA VAL A 19 11.26 -4.59 -12.12
C VAL A 19 11.39 -5.25 -10.74
N ASN A 20 11.13 -6.57 -10.65
CA ASN A 20 11.19 -7.30 -9.38
C ASN A 20 12.60 -7.26 -8.78
N MET A 21 13.62 -7.55 -9.59
CA MET A 21 15.01 -7.58 -9.16
C MET A 21 15.48 -6.22 -8.64
N ARG A 22 14.97 -5.12 -9.20
CA ARG A 22 15.34 -3.77 -8.76
C ARG A 22 14.58 -3.35 -7.49
N TYR A 23 13.26 -3.50 -7.49
CA TYR A 23 12.39 -2.82 -6.52
C TYR A 23 11.76 -3.73 -5.46
N ALA A 24 11.62 -5.02 -5.73
CA ALA A 24 10.91 -5.98 -4.87
C ALA A 24 11.79 -7.21 -4.56
N ASN A 25 13.00 -6.94 -4.07
CA ASN A 25 13.97 -7.96 -3.66
C ASN A 25 14.13 -8.02 -2.13
N TYR A 26 14.87 -9.01 -1.64
CA TYR A 26 15.12 -9.21 -0.20
C TYR A 26 15.66 -7.95 0.50
N THR A 27 16.54 -7.19 -0.15
CA THR A 27 17.10 -5.96 0.42
C THR A 27 16.01 -4.91 0.67
N THR A 28 15.06 -4.75 -0.24
CA THR A 28 13.96 -3.80 -0.07
C THR A 28 13.03 -4.18 1.08
N VAL A 29 12.69 -5.47 1.21
CA VAL A 29 11.91 -5.98 2.36
C VAL A 29 12.67 -5.79 3.67
N ARG A 30 13.98 -6.06 3.69
CA ARG A 30 14.83 -5.81 4.87
C ARG A 30 14.86 -4.32 5.23
N ASN A 31 14.87 -3.43 4.24
CA ASN A 31 14.87 -1.99 4.48
C ASN A 31 13.52 -1.52 5.05
N LEU A 32 12.39 -2.06 4.59
CA LEU A 32 11.07 -1.83 5.20
C LEU A 32 11.07 -2.22 6.68
N LEU A 33 11.51 -3.43 6.99
CA LEU A 33 11.60 -3.93 8.37
C LEU A 33 12.58 -3.14 9.24
N ARG A 34 13.50 -2.38 8.65
CA ARG A 34 14.46 -1.53 9.40
C ARG A 34 14.06 -0.06 9.44
N ALA A 35 12.94 0.31 8.84
CA ALA A 35 12.46 1.69 8.87
C ALA A 35 12.25 2.13 10.34
N PRO A 36 12.78 3.29 10.75
CA PRO A 36 12.66 3.76 12.13
C PRO A 36 11.22 4.15 12.50
N ASP A 37 10.49 4.73 11.55
CA ASP A 37 9.15 5.28 11.68
C ASP A 37 8.32 5.02 10.41
N VAL A 38 7.02 5.32 10.45
CA VAL A 38 6.11 5.07 9.32
C VAL A 38 6.40 5.96 8.10
N ASP A 39 6.95 7.16 8.30
CA ASP A 39 7.32 8.06 7.20
C ASP A 39 8.45 7.46 6.36
N ALA A 40 9.49 6.95 7.01
CA ALA A 40 10.58 6.22 6.36
C ALA A 40 10.08 4.90 5.75
N PHE A 41 9.18 4.18 6.42
CA PHE A 41 8.57 2.96 5.88
C PHE A 41 7.84 3.25 4.56
N ARG A 42 7.01 4.30 4.52
CA ARG A 42 6.24 4.70 3.33
C ARG A 42 7.14 5.15 2.19
N LEU A 43 8.21 5.90 2.45
CA LEU A 43 9.18 6.28 1.40
C LEU A 43 9.86 5.06 0.77
N VAL A 44 10.17 4.03 1.56
CA VAL A 44 10.73 2.78 1.03
C VAL A 44 9.65 1.98 0.29
N SER A 45 8.43 1.89 0.84
CA SER A 45 7.30 1.08 0.33
C SER A 45 6.77 1.60 -1.00
N GLU A 46 6.40 2.89 -1.01
CA GLU A 46 5.66 3.57 -2.08
C GLU A 46 6.58 4.27 -3.07
N GLY A 47 7.83 4.50 -2.69
CA GLY A 47 8.80 5.26 -3.45
C GLY A 47 8.96 6.71 -2.99
N ILE A 48 9.83 7.43 -3.70
CA ILE A 48 10.17 8.83 -3.41
C ILE A 48 9.64 9.68 -4.54
N LYS A 49 8.79 10.67 -4.21
CA LYS A 49 8.21 11.62 -5.17
C LYS A 49 9.31 12.23 -6.06
N GLU A 50 9.02 12.34 -7.35
CA GLU A 50 9.92 12.93 -8.38
C GLU A 50 11.22 12.14 -8.60
N THR A 51 11.26 10.86 -8.21
CA THR A 51 12.35 9.94 -8.54
C THR A 51 11.86 8.72 -9.31
N ALA A 52 12.79 7.90 -9.82
CA ALA A 52 12.47 6.59 -10.41
C ALA A 52 12.32 5.49 -9.35
N GLU A 53 12.36 5.82 -8.06
CA GLU A 53 12.20 4.86 -6.98
C GLU A 53 10.72 4.70 -6.65
N ILE A 54 10.18 3.52 -6.93
CA ILE A 54 8.76 3.16 -6.80
C ILE A 54 8.49 2.18 -5.65
N GLY A 55 9.55 1.78 -4.95
CA GLY A 55 9.49 0.82 -3.85
C GLY A 55 8.97 -0.57 -4.23
N PRO A 56 8.91 -1.52 -3.27
CA PRO A 56 8.38 -2.85 -3.50
C PRO A 56 6.87 -2.86 -3.76
N HIS A 57 6.11 -1.84 -3.35
CA HIS A 57 4.69 -1.70 -3.71
C HIS A 57 4.55 -1.48 -5.22
N GLY A 58 5.16 -0.41 -5.75
CA GLY A 58 5.19 -0.17 -7.20
C GLY A 58 5.84 -1.34 -7.93
N GLY A 59 6.96 -1.87 -7.41
CA GLY A 59 7.64 -3.03 -7.97
C GLY A 59 6.71 -4.24 -8.16
N GLY A 60 5.91 -4.58 -7.15
CA GLY A 60 4.93 -5.66 -7.25
C GLY A 60 3.89 -5.44 -8.34
N HIS A 61 3.34 -4.23 -8.43
CA HIS A 61 2.40 -3.86 -9.49
C HIS A 61 2.99 -3.95 -10.90
N TYR A 62 4.14 -3.31 -11.11
CA TYR A 62 4.75 -3.22 -12.45
C TYR A 62 5.43 -4.52 -12.91
N VAL A 63 5.62 -5.51 -12.02
CA VAL A 63 6.00 -6.88 -12.42
C VAL A 63 4.86 -7.62 -13.11
N MET A 64 3.60 -7.37 -12.71
CA MET A 64 2.43 -7.90 -13.41
C MET A 64 2.25 -7.19 -14.75
N GLY A 65 2.42 -5.86 -14.73
CA GLY A 65 2.37 -5.00 -15.91
C GLY A 65 1.03 -5.10 -16.64
N GLY A 66 1.04 -4.80 -17.94
CA GLY A 66 -0.13 -4.96 -18.80
C GLY A 66 -1.34 -4.12 -18.39
N ASP A 67 -2.53 -4.69 -18.57
CA ASP A 67 -3.83 -4.06 -18.31
C ASP A 67 -4.68 -5.07 -17.51
N PRO A 68 -4.91 -4.83 -16.21
CA PRO A 68 -4.75 -3.55 -15.49
C PRO A 68 -3.56 -3.49 -14.51
N GLY A 69 -2.66 -4.49 -14.50
CA GLY A 69 -1.61 -4.60 -13.46
C GLY A 69 -0.68 -3.38 -13.33
N GLY A 70 -0.42 -2.67 -14.43
CA GLY A 70 0.37 -1.43 -14.45
C GLY A 70 -0.42 -0.13 -14.28
N ASP A 71 -1.74 -0.19 -14.11
CA ASP A 71 -2.62 0.97 -13.96
C ASP A 71 -2.99 1.17 -12.48
N VAL A 72 -2.58 2.30 -11.89
CA VAL A 72 -2.72 2.56 -10.45
C VAL A 72 -4.17 2.63 -9.96
N PHE A 73 -5.14 2.90 -10.85
CA PHE A 73 -6.55 3.04 -10.49
C PHE A 73 -7.32 1.73 -10.67
N THR A 74 -6.93 0.93 -11.65
CA THR A 74 -7.64 -0.30 -12.02
C THR A 74 -6.90 -1.57 -11.65
N SER A 75 -5.72 -1.48 -11.02
CA SER A 75 -4.91 -2.63 -10.58
C SER A 75 -5.66 -3.70 -9.77
N PRO A 76 -6.70 -3.41 -8.96
CA PRO A 76 -7.48 -4.46 -8.28
C PRO A 76 -8.19 -5.44 -9.22
N ASN A 77 -8.36 -5.10 -10.50
CA ASN A 77 -8.92 -5.99 -11.51
C ASN A 77 -7.92 -7.06 -11.99
N ASP A 78 -6.63 -6.98 -11.61
CA ASP A 78 -5.70 -8.12 -11.68
C ASP A 78 -5.83 -8.95 -10.39
N PRO A 79 -6.21 -10.24 -10.44
CA PRO A 79 -6.33 -11.08 -9.24
C PRO A 79 -5.07 -11.16 -8.37
N ALA A 80 -3.88 -10.95 -8.94
CA ALA A 80 -2.64 -10.97 -8.19
C ALA A 80 -2.46 -9.71 -7.30
N PHE A 81 -3.30 -8.68 -7.47
CA PHE A 81 -3.43 -7.54 -6.55
C PHE A 81 -3.57 -7.99 -5.09
N PHE A 82 -4.47 -8.94 -4.82
CA PHE A 82 -4.78 -9.36 -3.45
C PHE A 82 -3.62 -10.14 -2.81
N VAL A 83 -2.88 -10.92 -3.61
CA VAL A 83 -1.68 -11.62 -3.12
C VAL A 83 -0.55 -10.61 -2.88
N HIS A 84 -0.38 -9.63 -3.77
CA HIS A 84 0.58 -8.55 -3.59
C HIS A 84 0.31 -7.75 -2.31
N HIS A 85 -0.92 -7.26 -2.13
CA HIS A 85 -1.30 -6.50 -0.93
C HIS A 85 -1.31 -7.36 0.33
N GLY A 86 -1.57 -8.67 0.25
CA GLY A 86 -1.37 -9.58 1.38
C GLY A 86 0.09 -9.65 1.84
N GLN A 87 1.05 -9.60 0.91
CA GLN A 87 2.47 -9.51 1.28
C GLN A 87 2.88 -8.12 1.78
N MET A 88 2.26 -7.05 1.27
CA MET A 88 2.48 -5.69 1.81
C MET A 88 1.98 -5.58 3.25
N ASP A 89 0.76 -6.06 3.52
CA ASP A 89 0.17 -6.12 4.86
C ASP A 89 1.02 -6.98 5.81
N ARG A 90 1.50 -8.14 5.34
CA ARG A 90 2.43 -8.97 6.12
C ARG A 90 3.68 -8.20 6.56
N VAL A 91 4.32 -7.46 5.66
CA VAL A 91 5.54 -6.71 6.01
C VAL A 91 5.21 -5.54 6.93
N TRP A 92 4.06 -4.89 6.74
CA TRP A 92 3.58 -3.84 7.63
C TRP A 92 3.29 -4.36 9.04
N ALA A 93 2.53 -5.45 9.17
CA ALA A 93 2.24 -6.12 10.44
C ALA A 93 3.53 -6.57 11.14
N LEU A 94 4.47 -7.20 10.43
CA LEU A 94 5.78 -7.55 11.00
C LEU A 94 6.58 -6.31 11.45
N TRP A 95 6.48 -5.19 10.72
CA TRP A 95 7.13 -3.96 11.12
C TRP A 95 6.49 -3.37 12.38
N GLN A 96 5.16 -3.37 12.46
CA GLN A 96 4.42 -2.90 13.61
C GLN A 96 4.73 -3.72 14.88
N GLU A 97 4.78 -5.05 14.76
CA GLU A 97 5.01 -5.96 15.88
C GLU A 97 6.41 -5.86 16.52
N MET A 98 7.37 -5.15 15.89
CA MET A 98 8.67 -4.87 16.52
C MET A 98 8.59 -3.83 17.64
N ASP A 99 7.58 -2.94 17.61
CA ASP A 99 7.27 -2.01 18.70
C ASP A 99 5.77 -1.63 18.64
N PRO A 100 4.87 -2.54 19.03
CA PRO A 100 3.42 -2.34 18.87
C PRO A 100 2.92 -1.08 19.58
N ALA A 101 3.54 -0.73 20.73
CA ALA A 101 3.14 0.41 21.55
C ALA A 101 3.33 1.74 20.80
N ALA A 102 4.42 1.88 20.05
CA ALA A 102 4.62 3.04 19.18
C ALA A 102 3.90 2.89 17.83
N ARG A 103 4.08 1.75 17.16
CA ARG A 103 3.80 1.57 15.73
C ARG A 103 2.35 1.26 15.38
N HIS A 104 1.53 0.79 16.33
CA HIS A 104 0.07 0.71 16.11
C HIS A 104 -0.58 2.10 16.15
N SER A 105 0.14 3.12 16.62
CA SER A 105 -0.35 4.49 16.71
C SER A 105 0.35 5.50 15.80
N ASP A 106 1.40 5.09 15.10
CA ASP A 106 2.20 5.97 14.26
C ASP A 106 1.56 6.15 12.87
N LEU A 107 1.09 7.37 12.60
CA LEU A 107 0.56 7.79 11.29
C LEU A 107 1.53 8.72 10.54
N GLY A 108 2.68 9.05 11.15
CA GLY A 108 3.67 9.93 10.57
C GLY A 108 3.22 11.38 10.45
N SER A 109 4.09 12.18 9.84
CA SER A 109 3.86 13.60 9.56
C SER A 109 4.43 14.05 8.22
N GLY A 110 4.99 13.11 7.45
CA GLY A 110 5.57 13.34 6.14
C GLY A 110 4.55 13.42 5.01
N LEU A 111 5.05 13.40 3.78
CA LEU A 111 4.25 13.59 2.56
C LEU A 111 3.07 12.60 2.43
N TYR A 112 3.25 11.37 2.91
CA TYR A 112 2.26 10.30 2.86
C TYR A 112 1.28 10.31 4.03
N ALA A 113 1.49 11.15 5.04
CA ALA A 113 0.60 11.27 6.19
C ALA A 113 -0.62 12.16 5.91
N HIS A 114 -0.65 12.88 4.79
CA HIS A 114 -1.76 13.74 4.39
C HIS A 114 -2.92 12.96 3.75
N GLN A 115 -4.13 13.49 3.85
CA GLN A 115 -5.37 12.85 3.33
C GLN A 115 -5.48 12.88 1.79
N THR A 116 -4.61 13.62 1.11
CA THR A 116 -4.56 13.74 -0.35
C THR A 116 -3.23 13.20 -0.88
N TRP A 117 -3.27 12.61 -2.08
CA TRP A 117 -2.06 12.04 -2.72
C TRP A 117 -0.97 13.10 -2.82
N TRP A 118 0.18 12.84 -2.16
CA TRP A 118 1.31 13.77 -2.07
C TRP A 118 0.93 15.18 -1.61
N ASN A 119 -0.07 15.28 -0.73
CA ASN A 119 -0.58 16.55 -0.24
C ASN A 119 -1.02 17.51 -1.38
N ALA A 120 -1.58 16.95 -2.46
CA ALA A 120 -2.02 17.69 -3.64
C ALA A 120 -3.49 17.37 -4.01
N PRO A 121 -4.44 18.31 -3.81
CA PRO A 121 -4.27 19.61 -3.16
C PRO A 121 -3.91 19.48 -1.67
N PRO A 122 -3.41 20.53 -1.01
CA PRO A 122 -3.06 20.46 0.41
C PRO A 122 -4.23 20.01 1.29
N SER A 123 -3.96 19.14 2.26
CA SER A 123 -4.95 18.59 3.20
C SER A 123 -4.37 18.45 4.61
N ALA A 124 -5.26 18.19 5.58
CA ALA A 124 -4.85 17.89 6.93
C ALA A 124 -4.05 16.59 7.00
N LEU A 125 -3.27 16.43 8.08
CA LEU A 125 -2.70 15.14 8.42
C LEU A 125 -3.82 14.16 8.76
N THR A 126 -3.58 12.89 8.44
CA THR A 126 -4.46 11.78 8.75
C THR A 126 -4.52 11.59 10.26
N SER A 127 -5.69 11.22 10.78
CA SER A 127 -5.91 10.97 12.20
C SER A 127 -6.51 9.59 12.43
N MET A 128 -6.35 9.05 13.63
CA MET A 128 -6.94 7.76 14.01
C MET A 128 -8.46 7.73 13.93
N GLY A 129 -9.12 8.89 14.01
CA GLY A 129 -10.56 9.02 13.90
C GLY A 129 -11.07 9.08 12.46
N GLU A 130 -10.18 9.17 11.46
CA GLU A 130 -10.64 9.24 10.07
C GLU A 130 -11.31 7.95 9.64
N VAL A 131 -12.38 8.12 8.89
CA VAL A 131 -13.20 7.04 8.37
C VAL A 131 -12.69 6.62 7.00
N LEU A 132 -12.35 5.35 6.87
CA LEU A 132 -12.17 4.64 5.61
C LEU A 132 -13.54 4.18 5.12
N ASP A 133 -13.90 4.59 3.90
CA ASP A 133 -15.16 4.24 3.23
C ASP A 133 -14.84 3.52 1.91
N LEU A 134 -15.29 2.28 1.79
CA LEU A 134 -15.13 1.45 0.58
C LEU A 134 -16.39 1.45 -0.30
N GLY A 135 -17.32 2.37 -0.05
CA GLY A 135 -18.53 2.59 -0.83
C GLY A 135 -19.41 1.36 -0.90
N TYR A 136 -19.66 0.85 -2.11
CA TYR A 136 -20.48 -0.36 -2.31
C TYR A 136 -19.72 -1.66 -2.04
N ALA A 137 -18.39 -1.62 -1.91
CA ALA A 137 -17.58 -2.82 -1.68
C ALA A 137 -17.57 -3.24 -0.21
N ALA A 138 -17.59 -2.28 0.72
CA ALA A 138 -17.73 -2.52 2.16
C ALA A 138 -18.22 -1.25 2.89
N GLY A 139 -18.61 -1.40 4.16
CA GLY A 139 -19.02 -0.28 5.00
C GLY A 139 -17.87 0.55 5.57
N ASN A 140 -18.23 1.52 6.41
CA ASN A 140 -17.30 2.44 7.04
C ASN A 140 -16.52 1.78 8.20
N ILE A 141 -15.25 2.13 8.31
CA ILE A 141 -14.39 1.73 9.44
C ILE A 141 -13.39 2.84 9.75
N THR A 142 -13.01 3.04 11.01
CA THR A 142 -11.98 4.04 11.34
C THR A 142 -10.57 3.50 11.18
N ILE A 143 -9.60 4.38 10.94
CA ILE A 143 -8.17 3.99 10.91
C ILE A 143 -7.78 3.27 12.20
N LYS A 144 -8.22 3.78 13.36
CA LYS A 144 -7.95 3.14 14.66
C LYS A 144 -8.35 1.67 14.72
N GLU A 145 -9.44 1.29 14.07
CA GLU A 145 -9.96 -0.08 14.10
C GLU A 145 -9.17 -1.05 13.21
N VAL A 146 -8.36 -0.54 12.28
CA VAL A 146 -7.59 -1.36 11.31
C VAL A 146 -6.08 -1.38 11.56
N MET A 147 -5.58 -0.74 12.63
CA MET A 147 -4.14 -0.67 12.92
C MET A 147 -3.54 -1.95 13.51
N ASP A 148 -4.35 -2.94 13.87
CA ASP A 148 -3.91 -4.15 14.56
C ASP A 148 -4.67 -5.37 14.00
N THR A 149 -3.93 -6.32 13.45
CA THR A 149 -4.45 -7.53 12.79
C THR A 149 -5.24 -8.48 13.71
N THR A 150 -5.21 -8.21 15.02
CA THR A 150 -5.87 -9.02 16.07
C THR A 150 -6.92 -8.25 16.88
N LYS A 151 -7.23 -7.00 16.49
CA LYS A 151 -8.25 -6.17 17.15
C LYS A 151 -9.27 -5.64 16.12
N GLY A 152 -10.30 -4.96 16.65
CA GLY A 152 -11.38 -4.44 15.81
C GLY A 152 -12.09 -5.59 15.08
N PRO A 153 -12.29 -5.50 13.76
CA PRO A 153 -12.88 -6.59 12.97
C PRO A 153 -11.89 -7.70 12.62
N PHE A 154 -10.60 -7.53 12.90
CA PHE A 154 -9.55 -8.46 12.46
C PHE A 154 -9.18 -9.46 13.55
N CYS A 155 -8.82 -10.68 13.11
CA CYS A 155 -8.36 -11.77 13.96
C CYS A 155 -7.50 -12.74 13.13
N TYR A 156 -6.38 -12.24 12.60
CA TYR A 156 -5.47 -13.03 11.76
C TYR A 156 -4.00 -12.74 12.10
N PHE A 157 -3.12 -13.63 11.66
CA PHE A 157 -1.67 -13.47 11.72
C PHE A 157 -1.01 -14.13 10.51
N TYR A 158 0.22 -13.74 10.21
CA TYR A 158 1.01 -14.31 9.10
C TYR A 158 1.97 -15.39 9.59
N GLN A 159 2.14 -16.43 8.77
CA GLN A 159 3.13 -17.50 8.97
C GLN A 159 4.32 -17.37 8.01
#